data_AF-A0A6N6Z2E4-F1
#
_entry.id   AF-A0A6N6Z2E4-F1
#
_cell.length_a   1.000
_cell.length_b   1.000
_cell.length_c   1.000
_cell.angle_alpha   90.00
_cell.angle_beta   90.00
_cell.angle_gamma   90.00
#
_symmetry.space_group_name_H-M   'P 1'
#
loop_
_entity.id
_entity.type
_entity.pdbx_description
1 polymer ?
#
loop_
_entity_poly.entity_id
_entity_poly.type
_entity_poly.pdbx_seq_one_letter_code
_entity_poly.pdbx_strand_id
1 'polypeptide(L)'
;MAAEHTGGRQAYRIAYEAFSQFSAKLNKARSLQDIERCLTRNLKYLIGFRYLRVCFGYGERWILSITEPGKGQIEDTTIAALLSFEEALLDRGLPFTLAGAELATAAQALEIDPEELHELWGWSFDDSPNRRVLLSLAPGPGYQLSHKDVTIIRLLADALEAKLLEICLFDEVAQKNRRIESILQDQAAIIHHQTADLEDKNRKLLEILSINAHNMREPLTRIMGLLGLLHSDASMAEELMPMLEVSAQDLDTTLQKVIQLADTEVNKATAASE
;
A
#
# COMPACT_ATOMS: atom_id res chain seq x y z
N MET A 1 -3.00 60.92 -15.33
CA MET A 1 -3.34 60.04 -14.19
C MET A 1 -4.43 59.00 -14.46
N ALA A 2 -5.01 58.88 -15.66
CA ALA A 2 -6.04 57.86 -15.96
C ALA A 2 -5.51 56.63 -16.75
N ALA A 3 -4.25 56.62 -17.20
CA ALA A 3 -3.69 55.57 -18.07
C ALA A 3 -2.99 54.42 -17.31
N GLU A 4 -2.52 54.64 -16.08
CA GLU A 4 -1.86 53.59 -15.27
C GLU A 4 -2.85 52.64 -14.59
N HIS A 5 -4.08 53.09 -14.30
CA HIS A 5 -5.10 52.27 -13.66
C HIS A 5 -5.70 51.19 -14.58
N THR A 6 -5.64 51.35 -15.90
CA THR A 6 -6.17 50.39 -16.88
C THR A 6 -5.20 49.23 -17.13
N GLY A 7 -3.89 49.50 -17.20
CA GLY A 7 -2.86 48.48 -17.42
C GLY A 7 -2.79 47.44 -16.30
N GLY A 8 -2.88 47.89 -15.03
CA GLY A 8 -2.85 46.99 -13.88
C GLY A 8 -4.07 46.09 -13.71
N ARG A 9 -5.23 46.47 -14.29
CA ARG A 9 -6.49 45.69 -14.23
C ARG A 9 -6.55 44.65 -15.35
N GLN A 10 -6.02 44.99 -16.53
CA GLN A 10 -5.90 44.07 -17.66
C GLN A 10 -4.84 42.99 -17.41
N ALA A 11 -3.68 43.36 -16.87
CA ALA A 11 -2.64 42.40 -16.46
C ALA A 11 -3.15 41.41 -15.40
N TYR A 12 -3.93 41.89 -14.43
CA TYR A 12 -4.54 41.03 -13.41
C TYR A 12 -5.55 40.04 -14.00
N ARG A 13 -6.38 40.50 -14.96
CA ARG A 13 -7.32 39.61 -15.67
C ARG A 13 -6.58 38.52 -16.44
N ILE A 14 -5.48 38.88 -17.10
CA ILE A 14 -4.64 37.93 -17.85
C ILE A 14 -4.01 36.91 -16.89
N ALA A 15 -3.49 37.33 -15.74
CA ALA A 15 -2.92 36.42 -14.74
C ALA A 15 -3.96 35.44 -14.17
N TYR A 16 -5.19 35.90 -13.91
CA TYR A 16 -6.29 35.02 -13.47
C TYR A 16 -6.75 34.05 -14.56
N GLU A 17 -6.81 34.49 -15.81
CA GLU A 17 -7.14 33.62 -16.93
C GLU A 17 -6.05 32.56 -17.15
N ALA A 18 -4.78 32.97 -17.06
CA ALA A 18 -3.64 32.06 -17.08
C ALA A 18 -3.68 31.07 -15.91
N PHE A 19 -4.03 31.52 -14.70
CA PHE A 19 -4.19 30.65 -13.54
C PHE A 19 -5.32 29.65 -13.72
N SER A 20 -6.47 30.09 -14.25
CA SER A 20 -7.59 29.20 -14.55
C SER A 20 -7.20 28.10 -15.56
N GLN A 21 -6.47 28.46 -16.62
CA GLN A 21 -5.95 27.49 -17.58
C GLN A 21 -4.89 26.56 -16.97
N PHE A 22 -4.02 27.09 -16.10
CA PHE A 22 -3.04 26.31 -15.36
C PHE A 22 -3.72 25.29 -14.45
N SER A 23 -4.67 25.73 -13.61
CA SER A 23 -5.43 24.88 -12.70
C SER A 23 -6.19 23.78 -13.45
N ALA A 24 -6.82 24.12 -14.58
CA ALA A 24 -7.51 23.13 -15.42
C ALA A 24 -6.56 22.06 -16.01
N LYS A 25 -5.31 22.42 -16.32
CA LYS A 25 -4.28 21.47 -16.77
C LYS A 25 -3.71 20.66 -15.62
N LEU A 26 -3.44 21.31 -14.48
CA LEU A 26 -2.95 20.66 -13.26
C LEU A 26 -3.93 19.58 -12.77
N ASN A 27 -5.23 19.88 -12.76
CA ASN A 27 -6.27 18.93 -12.38
C ASN A 27 -6.31 17.67 -13.25
N LYS A 28 -5.86 17.75 -14.51
CA LYS A 28 -5.78 16.61 -15.43
C LYS A 28 -4.51 15.78 -15.25
N ALA A 29 -3.52 16.26 -14.51
CA ALA A 29 -2.30 15.51 -14.22
C ALA A 29 -2.62 14.24 -13.44
N ARG A 30 -1.98 13.12 -13.78
CA ARG A 30 -2.18 11.83 -13.09
C ARG A 30 -0.91 11.29 -12.46
N SER A 31 0.21 11.97 -12.67
CA SER A 31 1.53 11.59 -12.20
C SER A 31 2.33 12.83 -11.86
N LEU A 32 3.40 12.66 -11.07
CA LEU A 32 4.32 13.76 -10.76
C LEU A 32 4.89 14.36 -12.05
N GLN A 33 5.31 13.53 -13.02
CA GLN A 33 5.82 14.00 -14.31
C GLN A 33 4.82 14.86 -15.11
N ASP A 34 3.51 14.63 -14.96
CA ASP A 34 2.50 15.49 -15.58
C ASP A 34 2.42 16.85 -14.88
N ILE A 35 2.58 16.89 -13.55
CA ILE A 35 2.66 18.14 -12.77
C ILE A 35 3.90 18.94 -13.17
N GLU A 36 5.06 18.31 -13.25
CA GLU A 36 6.31 18.95 -13.70
C GLU A 36 6.15 19.57 -15.10
N ARG A 37 5.61 18.79 -16.05
CA ARG A 37 5.33 19.30 -17.40
C ARG A 37 4.33 20.46 -17.39
N CYS A 38 3.37 20.45 -16.46
CA CYS A 38 2.41 21.54 -16.27
C CYS A 38 3.10 22.80 -15.73
N LEU A 39 3.90 22.67 -14.67
CA LEU A 39 4.64 23.77 -14.05
C LEU A 39 5.59 24.43 -15.06
N THR A 40 6.47 23.64 -15.68
CA THR A 40 7.48 24.14 -16.63
C THR A 40 6.87 24.90 -17.81
N ARG A 41 5.67 24.51 -18.28
CA ARG A 41 5.04 25.15 -19.44
C ARG A 41 4.21 26.39 -19.11
N ASN A 42 3.53 26.38 -17.96
CA ASN A 42 2.49 27.37 -17.69
C ASN A 42 2.89 28.42 -16.65
N LEU A 43 3.85 28.11 -15.76
CA LEU A 43 4.20 28.97 -14.63
C LEU A 43 4.72 30.35 -15.06
N LYS A 44 5.43 30.43 -16.19
CA LYS A 44 5.97 31.68 -16.76
C LYS A 44 4.90 32.72 -17.13
N TYR A 45 3.63 32.31 -17.24
CA TYR A 45 2.51 33.20 -17.49
C TYR A 45 1.85 33.70 -16.21
N LEU A 46 2.19 33.12 -15.06
CA LEU A 46 1.63 33.47 -13.76
C LEU A 46 2.51 34.48 -13.03
N ILE A 47 3.82 34.22 -12.99
CA ILE A 47 4.79 35.00 -12.20
C ILE A 47 6.08 35.14 -13.01
N GLY A 48 6.74 36.28 -12.91
CA GLY A 48 8.08 36.49 -13.46
C GLY A 48 9.17 35.91 -12.56
N PHE A 49 9.44 34.61 -12.67
CA PHE A 49 10.44 33.91 -11.85
C PHE A 49 11.65 33.46 -12.69
N ARG A 50 12.82 33.41 -12.05
CA ARG A 50 14.02 32.71 -12.55
C ARG A 50 14.06 31.28 -12.02
N TYR A 51 13.64 31.12 -10.77
CA TYR A 51 13.67 29.85 -10.05
C TYR A 51 12.45 29.73 -9.14
N LEU A 52 11.80 28.56 -9.17
CA LEU A 52 10.75 28.19 -8.22
C LEU A 52 11.07 26.80 -7.69
N ARG A 53 11.03 26.63 -6.38
CA ARG A 53 11.09 25.34 -5.71
C ARG A 53 9.90 25.17 -4.79
N VAL A 54 9.25 24.02 -4.87
CA VAL A 54 8.07 23.66 -4.07
C VAL A 54 8.37 22.35 -3.36
N CYS A 55 8.22 22.35 -2.04
CA CYS A 55 8.40 21.18 -1.20
C CYS A 55 7.06 20.87 -0.53
N PHE A 56 6.48 19.72 -0.86
CA PHE A 56 5.21 19.26 -0.32
C PHE A 56 5.44 18.08 0.62
N GLY A 57 5.06 18.21 1.88
CA GLY A 57 5.14 17.15 2.89
C GLY A 57 3.77 16.54 3.17
N TYR A 58 3.68 15.21 3.13
CA TYR A 58 2.51 14.43 3.55
C TYR A 58 2.95 13.20 4.37
N GLY A 59 2.75 13.25 5.70
CA GLY A 59 3.28 12.23 6.60
C GLY A 59 4.81 12.18 6.57
N GLU A 60 5.38 11.02 6.24
CA GLU A 60 6.83 10.84 6.07
C GLU A 60 7.32 11.12 4.64
N ARG A 61 6.39 11.25 3.68
CA ARG A 61 6.67 11.44 2.26
C ARG A 61 6.85 12.92 1.96
N TRP A 62 7.88 13.26 1.20
CA TRP A 62 8.12 14.61 0.71
C TRP A 62 8.22 14.60 -0.81
N ILE A 63 7.57 15.54 -1.47
CA ILE A 63 7.68 15.73 -2.92
C ILE A 63 8.37 17.06 -3.15
N LEU A 64 9.45 17.00 -3.92
CA LEU A 64 10.23 18.15 -4.31
C LEU A 64 9.95 18.48 -5.77
N SER A 65 9.63 19.72 -6.08
CA SER A 65 9.63 20.23 -7.45
C SER A 65 10.57 21.42 -7.57
N ILE A 66 11.45 21.37 -8.57
CA ILE A 66 12.30 22.48 -9.00
C ILE A 66 11.83 22.88 -10.38
N THR A 67 11.56 24.16 -10.60
CA THR A 67 11.13 24.69 -11.89
C THR A 67 11.93 25.93 -12.25
N GLU A 68 12.48 25.91 -13.45
CA GLU A 68 13.11 27.04 -14.13
C GLU A 68 12.37 27.30 -15.45
N PRO A 69 12.54 28.48 -16.08
CA PRO A 69 12.00 28.73 -17.41
C PRO A 69 12.43 27.66 -18.43
N GLY A 70 11.50 26.76 -18.78
CA GLY A 70 11.71 25.71 -19.78
C GLY A 70 12.36 24.42 -19.27
N LYS A 71 12.70 24.33 -17.98
CA LYS A 71 13.21 23.11 -17.33
C LYS A 71 12.48 22.88 -16.02
N GLY A 72 12.21 21.63 -15.70
CA GLY A 72 11.66 21.27 -14.40
C GLY A 72 12.14 19.89 -14.00
N GLN A 73 12.05 19.63 -12.71
CA GLN A 73 12.25 18.33 -12.10
C GLN A 73 11.22 18.20 -10.98
N ILE A 74 10.68 17.01 -10.83
CA ILE A 74 9.89 16.65 -9.68
C ILE A 74 10.28 15.26 -9.22
N GLU A 75 10.42 15.09 -7.91
CA GLU A 75 10.83 13.83 -7.33
C GLU A 75 10.15 13.58 -6.01
N ASP A 76 10.00 12.30 -5.72
CA ASP A 76 9.54 11.78 -4.44
C ASP A 76 10.77 11.50 -3.57
N THR A 77 10.76 12.04 -2.36
CA THR A 77 11.92 12.12 -1.48
C THR A 77 11.50 12.07 -0.01
N THR A 78 12.45 12.34 0.88
CA THR A 78 12.24 12.41 2.32
C THR A 78 12.59 13.81 2.83
N ILE A 79 12.26 14.08 4.09
CA ILE A 79 12.55 15.36 4.74
C ILE A 79 14.04 15.76 4.68
N ALA A 80 14.95 14.78 4.57
CA ALA A 80 16.39 15.01 4.50
C ALA A 80 16.85 15.73 3.22
N ALA A 81 15.96 15.86 2.21
CA ALA A 81 16.23 16.62 0.98
C ALA A 81 15.87 18.11 1.09
N LEU A 82 15.32 18.55 2.23
CA LEU A 82 15.09 19.96 2.51
C LEU A 82 16.42 20.69 2.71
N LEU A 83 16.48 21.93 2.23
CA LEU A 83 17.63 22.79 2.42
C LEU A 83 17.53 23.48 3.79
N SER A 84 18.67 23.95 4.31
CA SER A 84 18.75 24.57 5.65
C SER A 84 17.80 25.75 5.85
N PHE A 85 17.55 26.56 4.80
CA PHE A 85 16.57 27.64 4.87
C PHE A 85 15.12 27.15 4.80
N GLU A 86 14.87 25.99 4.19
CA GLU A 86 13.56 25.33 4.14
C GLU A 86 13.23 24.67 5.47
N GLU A 87 14.22 24.05 6.12
CA GLU A 87 14.11 23.55 7.50
C GLU A 87 13.79 24.70 8.47
N ALA A 88 14.51 25.83 8.35
CA ALA A 88 14.24 27.00 9.18
C ALA A 88 12.83 27.57 8.93
N LEU A 89 12.36 27.54 7.68
CA LEU A 89 11.00 27.95 7.31
C LEU A 89 9.94 26.98 7.87
N LEU A 90 10.22 25.68 7.83
CA LEU A 90 9.37 24.63 8.36
C LEU A 90 9.21 24.71 9.88
N ASP A 91 10.29 25.05 10.58
CA ASP A 91 10.32 25.16 12.05
C ASP A 91 9.66 26.44 12.55
N ARG A 92 9.87 27.56 11.84
CA ARG A 92 9.39 28.88 12.25
C ARG A 92 8.00 29.21 11.73
N GLY A 93 7.62 28.67 10.57
CA GLY A 93 6.36 28.99 9.87
C GLY A 93 6.28 30.45 9.39
N LEU A 94 7.39 31.17 9.35
CA LEU A 94 7.43 32.60 9.01
C LEU A 94 8.03 32.80 7.61
N PRO A 95 7.36 33.56 6.72
CA PRO A 95 7.94 33.92 5.44
C PRO A 95 9.28 34.64 5.60
N PHE A 96 10.21 34.40 4.67
CA PHE A 96 11.53 35.02 4.69
C PHE A 96 11.89 35.65 3.34
N THR A 97 12.88 36.53 3.39
CA THR A 97 13.60 37.04 2.22
C THR A 97 15.09 36.95 2.50
N LEU A 98 15.84 36.22 1.68
CA LEU A 98 17.31 36.14 1.77
C LEU A 98 17.95 37.11 0.80
N ALA A 99 19.00 37.79 1.27
CA ALA A 99 19.85 38.67 0.49
C ALA A 99 21.31 38.59 0.98
N GLY A 100 22.27 39.01 0.15
CA GLY A 100 23.69 39.08 0.54
C GLY A 100 24.31 37.71 0.85
N ALA A 101 24.94 37.56 2.02
CA ALA A 101 25.71 36.36 2.37
C ALA A 101 24.84 35.10 2.54
N GLU A 102 23.62 35.25 3.06
CA GLU A 102 22.66 34.14 3.20
C GLU A 102 22.20 33.64 1.83
N LEU A 103 22.08 34.55 0.87
CA LEU A 103 21.72 34.22 -0.51
C LEU A 103 22.82 33.45 -1.23
N ALA A 104 24.10 33.77 -1.00
CA ALA A 104 25.22 33.01 -1.57
C ALA A 104 25.24 31.56 -1.07
N THR A 105 24.92 31.36 0.21
CA THR A 105 24.81 30.02 0.81
C THR A 105 23.63 29.25 0.20
N ALA A 106 22.48 29.91 0.04
CA ALA A 106 21.31 29.31 -0.59
C ALA A 106 21.57 28.99 -2.08
N ALA A 107 22.21 29.87 -2.84
CA ALA A 107 22.57 29.66 -4.23
C ALA A 107 23.48 28.43 -4.41
N GLN A 108 24.48 28.27 -3.54
CA GLN A 108 25.35 27.08 -3.54
C GLN A 108 24.56 25.79 -3.26
N ALA A 109 23.64 25.82 -2.29
CA ALA A 109 22.81 24.67 -1.96
C ALA A 109 21.79 24.32 -3.07
N LEU A 110 21.39 25.31 -3.86
CA LEU A 110 20.49 25.16 -5.00
C LEU A 110 21.24 24.83 -6.30
N GLU A 111 22.57 24.79 -6.28
CA GLU A 111 23.44 24.65 -7.46
C GLU A 111 23.20 25.73 -8.53
N ILE A 112 22.84 26.94 -8.10
CA ILE A 112 22.61 28.11 -8.97
C ILE A 112 23.80 29.05 -8.83
N ASP A 113 24.20 29.69 -9.93
CA ASP A 113 25.19 30.77 -9.89
C ASP A 113 24.70 31.93 -8.99
N PRO A 114 25.44 32.30 -7.92
CA PRO A 114 25.06 33.42 -7.05
C PRO A 114 24.86 34.75 -7.78
N GLU A 115 25.49 34.95 -8.95
CA GLU A 115 25.28 36.17 -9.75
C GLU A 115 23.90 36.22 -10.42
N GLU A 116 23.28 35.06 -10.66
CA GLU A 116 21.93 34.96 -11.22
C GLU A 116 20.82 35.12 -10.17
N LEU A 117 21.18 35.05 -8.88
CA LEU A 117 20.26 35.10 -7.75
C LEU A 117 20.40 36.46 -7.02
N HIS A 118 19.41 37.33 -7.15
CA HIS A 118 19.43 38.65 -6.47
C HIS A 118 18.68 38.65 -5.14
N GLU A 119 17.62 37.85 -5.05
CA GLU A 119 16.81 37.68 -3.85
C GLU A 119 16.13 36.31 -3.90
N LEU A 120 15.90 35.71 -2.73
CA LEU A 120 15.13 34.47 -2.59
C LEU A 120 14.05 34.67 -1.54
N TRP A 121 12.80 34.41 -1.93
CA TRP A 121 11.64 34.52 -1.06
C TRP A 121 11.14 33.14 -0.68
N GLY A 122 10.75 32.96 0.59
CA GLY A 122 10.21 31.71 1.10
C GLY A 122 8.88 31.90 1.81
N TRP A 123 7.92 31.00 1.58
CA TRP A 123 6.64 30.95 2.27
C TRP A 123 6.34 29.53 2.74
N SER A 124 5.80 29.42 3.95
CA SER A 124 5.21 28.18 4.48
C SER A 124 3.69 28.30 4.43
N PHE A 125 3.04 27.27 3.91
CA PHE A 125 1.60 27.10 3.92
C PHE A 125 1.29 25.81 4.69
N ASP A 126 0.85 25.98 5.93
CA ASP A 126 0.60 24.90 6.88
C ASP A 126 -0.90 24.87 7.24
N ASP A 127 -1.72 24.33 6.34
CA ASP A 127 -3.18 24.24 6.56
C ASP A 127 -3.57 23.07 7.47
N SER A 128 -2.66 22.10 7.72
CA SER A 128 -2.92 20.94 8.57
C SER A 128 -1.62 20.35 9.15
N PRO A 129 -1.64 19.69 10.32
CA PRO A 129 -0.41 19.19 10.96
C PRO A 129 0.37 18.16 10.12
N ASN A 130 -0.34 17.43 9.24
CA ASN A 130 0.23 16.39 8.38
C ASN A 130 0.42 16.83 6.92
N ARG A 131 0.19 18.11 6.59
CA ARG A 131 0.31 18.65 5.24
C ARG A 131 1.02 19.97 5.28
N ARG A 132 2.11 20.07 4.55
CA ARG A 132 2.94 21.27 4.55
C ARG A 132 3.39 21.58 3.16
N VAL A 133 3.29 22.84 2.76
CA VAL A 133 3.84 23.32 1.48
C VAL A 133 4.81 24.44 1.75
N LEU A 134 6.07 24.19 1.43
CA LEU A 134 7.10 25.22 1.42
C LEU A 134 7.31 25.65 -0.02
N LEU A 135 7.34 26.95 -0.25
CA LEU A 135 7.56 27.52 -1.57
C LEU A 135 8.70 28.53 -1.50
N SER A 136 9.72 28.30 -2.31
CA SER A 136 10.89 29.16 -2.45
C SER A 136 10.95 29.72 -3.87
N LEU A 137 11.00 31.04 -4.03
CA LEU A 137 10.96 31.70 -5.34
C LEU A 137 12.06 32.76 -5.45
N ALA A 138 12.80 32.69 -6.56
CA ALA A 138 13.69 33.76 -6.99
C ALA A 138 13.09 34.47 -8.21
N PRO A 139 12.85 35.78 -8.14
CA PRO A 139 12.29 36.53 -9.25
C PRO A 139 13.26 36.64 -10.42
N GLY A 140 12.70 36.86 -11.62
CA GLY A 140 13.49 37.06 -12.83
C GLY A 140 14.23 38.41 -12.85
N PRO A 141 15.24 38.59 -13.74
CA PRO A 141 15.95 39.85 -13.88
C PRO A 141 14.99 41.01 -14.17
N GLY A 142 15.04 42.07 -13.35
CA GLY A 142 14.17 43.24 -13.49
C GLY A 142 12.71 43.04 -13.03
N TYR A 143 12.37 41.88 -12.47
CA TYR A 143 11.07 41.63 -11.85
C TYR A 143 11.11 42.00 -10.37
N GLN A 144 10.13 42.79 -9.91
CA GLN A 144 9.94 43.08 -8.50
C GLN A 144 8.63 42.44 -8.03
N LEU A 145 8.74 41.61 -6.99
CA LEU A 145 7.58 40.98 -6.38
C LEU A 145 6.66 42.04 -5.77
N SER A 146 5.38 41.96 -6.12
CA SER A 146 4.32 42.82 -5.62
C SER A 146 3.36 42.04 -4.72
N HIS A 147 2.50 42.74 -3.98
CA HIS A 147 1.44 42.10 -3.19
C HIS A 147 0.51 41.21 -4.05
N LYS A 148 0.36 41.50 -5.35
CA LYS A 148 -0.47 40.69 -6.25
C LYS A 148 0.14 39.32 -6.51
N ASP A 149 1.47 39.25 -6.57
CA ASP A 149 2.20 38.01 -6.77
C ASP A 149 2.02 37.08 -5.59
N VAL A 150 2.03 37.62 -4.36
CA VAL A 150 1.77 36.82 -3.15
C VAL A 150 0.41 36.13 -3.22
N THR A 151 -0.63 36.81 -3.74
CA THR A 151 -1.94 36.19 -3.96
C THR A 151 -1.87 35.04 -4.98
N ILE A 152 -1.15 35.21 -6.09
CA ILE A 152 -0.98 34.17 -7.11
C ILE A 152 -0.16 33.00 -6.57
N ILE A 153 0.89 33.27 -5.80
CA ILE A 153 1.74 32.27 -5.14
C ILE A 153 0.91 31.43 -4.18
N ARG A 154 0.07 32.06 -3.37
CA ARG A 154 -0.85 31.33 -2.48
C ARG A 154 -1.81 30.43 -3.28
N LEU A 155 -2.46 30.97 -4.31
CA LEU A 155 -3.35 30.18 -5.17
C LEU A 155 -2.63 29.00 -5.83
N LEU A 156 -1.36 29.20 -6.21
CA LEU A 156 -0.52 28.14 -6.75
C LEU A 156 -0.18 27.08 -5.70
N ALA A 157 0.19 27.50 -4.49
CA ALA A 157 0.46 26.60 -3.37
C ALA A 157 -0.77 25.74 -3.05
N ASP A 158 -1.95 26.36 -2.90
CA ASP A 158 -3.22 25.66 -2.62
C ASP A 158 -3.56 24.65 -3.74
N ALA A 159 -3.38 25.05 -5.01
CA ALA A 159 -3.67 24.19 -6.15
C ALA A 159 -2.70 23.00 -6.25
N LEU A 160 -1.42 23.24 -5.98
CA LEU A 160 -0.40 22.19 -5.97
C LEU A 160 -0.57 21.25 -4.79
N GLU A 161 -0.85 21.79 -3.60
CA GLU A 161 -1.14 21.00 -2.40
C GLU A 161 -2.26 20.01 -2.67
N ALA A 162 -3.41 20.51 -3.14
CA ALA A 162 -4.57 19.70 -3.43
C ALA A 162 -4.24 18.57 -4.44
N LYS A 163 -3.47 18.89 -5.48
CA LYS A 163 -3.14 17.93 -6.53
C LYS A 163 -2.11 16.89 -6.10
N LEU A 164 -1.07 17.32 -5.38
CA LEU A 164 -0.04 16.42 -4.87
C LEU A 164 -0.61 15.47 -3.81
N LEU A 165 -1.49 15.98 -2.95
CA LEU A 165 -2.23 15.15 -2.00
C LEU A 165 -3.10 14.12 -2.71
N GLU A 166 -3.83 14.51 -3.77
CA GLU A 166 -4.64 13.58 -4.56
C GLU A 166 -3.79 12.42 -5.12
N ILE A 167 -2.62 12.73 -5.68
CA ILE A 167 -1.69 11.70 -6.19
C ILE A 167 -1.18 10.80 -5.07
N CYS A 168 -0.78 11.39 -3.93
CA CYS A 168 -0.28 10.61 -2.79
C CYS A 168 -1.33 9.63 -2.26
N LEU A 169 -2.58 10.08 -2.12
CA LEU A 169 -3.69 9.24 -1.67
C LEU A 169 -4.01 8.13 -2.67
N PHE A 170 -3.94 8.43 -3.97
CA PHE A 170 -4.15 7.42 -5.00
C PHE A 170 -3.08 6.32 -4.97
N ASP A 171 -1.82 6.71 -4.82
CA ASP A 171 -0.70 5.77 -4.66
C ASP A 171 -0.88 4.88 -3.42
N GLU A 172 -1.29 5.48 -2.29
CA GLU A 172 -1.51 4.76 -1.03
C GLU A 172 -2.64 3.72 -1.17
N VAL A 173 -3.75 4.10 -1.80
CA VAL A 173 -4.87 3.18 -2.09
C VAL A 173 -4.41 2.06 -3.02
N ALA A 174 -3.68 2.37 -4.09
CA ALA A 174 -3.17 1.37 -5.02
C ALA A 174 -2.19 0.39 -4.35
N GLN A 175 -1.35 0.86 -3.43
CA GLN A 175 -0.45 0.02 -2.65
C GLN A 175 -1.22 -0.90 -1.69
N LYS A 176 -2.20 -0.36 -0.96
CA LYS A 176 -3.04 -1.15 -0.04
C LYS A 176 -3.83 -2.22 -0.78
N ASN A 177 -4.40 -1.91 -1.95
CA ASN A 177 -5.13 -2.88 -2.76
C ASN A 177 -4.23 -4.03 -3.23
N ARG A 178 -3.03 -3.73 -3.74
CA ARG A 178 -2.06 -4.78 -4.11
C ARG A 178 -1.69 -5.68 -2.94
N ARG A 179 -1.54 -5.11 -1.74
CA ARG A 179 -1.24 -5.89 -0.53
C ARG A 179 -2.42 -6.80 -0.14
N ILE A 180 -3.65 -6.29 -0.22
CA ILE A 180 -4.86 -7.08 0.03
C ILE A 180 -4.96 -8.24 -0.98
N GLU A 181 -4.73 -7.96 -2.26
CA GLU A 181 -4.75 -8.99 -3.31
C GLU A 181 -3.72 -10.08 -3.06
N SER A 182 -2.49 -9.73 -2.68
CA SER A 182 -1.46 -10.71 -2.30
C SER A 182 -1.90 -11.57 -1.12
N ILE A 183 -2.46 -10.97 -0.07
CA ILE A 183 -2.94 -11.70 1.11
C ILE A 183 -4.07 -12.66 0.72
N LEU A 184 -4.99 -12.25 -0.15
CA LEU A 184 -6.08 -13.10 -0.63
C LEU A 184 -5.56 -14.29 -1.44
N GLN A 185 -4.54 -14.10 -2.27
CA GLN A 185 -3.90 -15.19 -3.01
C GLN A 185 -3.23 -16.20 -2.05
N ASP A 186 -2.48 -15.70 -1.06
CA ASP A 186 -1.83 -16.55 -0.07
C ASP A 186 -2.86 -17.34 0.75
N GLN A 187 -3.94 -16.69 1.19
CA GLN A 187 -5.02 -17.35 1.93
C GLN A 187 -5.75 -18.40 1.09
N ALA A 188 -5.98 -18.15 -0.20
CA ALA A 188 -6.60 -19.13 -1.08
C ALA A 188 -5.74 -20.40 -1.22
N ALA A 189 -4.41 -20.23 -1.32
CA ALA A 189 -3.48 -21.36 -1.37
C ALA A 189 -3.51 -22.18 -0.07
N ILE A 190 -3.51 -21.51 1.09
CA ILE A 190 -3.60 -22.17 2.41
C ILE A 190 -4.92 -22.93 2.54
N ILE A 191 -6.05 -22.30 2.20
CA ILE A 191 -7.38 -22.93 2.26
C ILE A 191 -7.43 -24.16 1.36
N HIS A 192 -6.90 -24.06 0.13
CA HIS A 192 -6.86 -25.20 -0.78
C HIS A 192 -6.05 -26.37 -0.19
N HIS A 193 -4.87 -26.09 0.37
CA HIS A 193 -4.06 -27.10 1.03
C HIS A 193 -4.80 -27.76 2.19
N GLN A 194 -5.37 -26.97 3.11
CA GLN A 194 -6.10 -27.49 4.26
C GLN A 194 -7.34 -28.28 3.85
N THR A 195 -8.03 -27.84 2.80
CA THR A 195 -9.22 -28.54 2.28
C THR A 195 -8.81 -29.89 1.69
N ALA A 196 -7.73 -29.95 0.91
CA ALA A 196 -7.21 -31.20 0.36
C ALA A 196 -6.76 -32.17 1.48
N ASP A 197 -6.10 -31.67 2.51
CA ASP A 197 -5.71 -32.48 3.68
C ASP A 197 -6.94 -33.01 4.43
N LEU A 198 -7.97 -32.19 4.61
CA LEU A 198 -9.22 -32.59 5.26
C LEU A 198 -9.97 -33.62 4.43
N GLU A 199 -10.01 -33.47 3.11
CA GLU A 199 -10.61 -34.45 2.21
C GLU A 199 -9.88 -35.80 2.27
N ASP A 200 -8.55 -35.80 2.31
CA ASP A 200 -7.77 -37.03 2.47
C ASP A 200 -8.07 -37.71 3.82
N LYS A 201 -8.09 -36.94 4.91
CA LYS A 201 -8.45 -37.45 6.25
C LYS A 201 -9.87 -38.01 6.27
N ASN A 202 -10.84 -37.32 5.68
CA ASN A 202 -12.22 -37.78 5.61
C ASN A 202 -12.37 -39.08 4.81
N ARG A 203 -11.69 -39.19 3.66
CA ARG A 203 -11.68 -40.42 2.86
C ARG A 203 -11.16 -41.62 3.67
N LYS A 204 -10.07 -41.45 4.40
CA LYS A 204 -9.50 -42.51 5.25
C LYS A 204 -10.41 -42.89 6.40
N LEU A 205 -11.06 -41.91 7.05
CA LEU A 205 -12.06 -42.19 8.09
C LEU A 205 -13.23 -43.03 7.54
N LEU A 206 -13.71 -42.73 6.33
CA LEU A 206 -14.76 -43.53 5.69
C LEU A 206 -14.30 -44.97 5.40
N GLU A 207 -13.04 -45.17 5.02
CA GLU A 207 -12.46 -46.51 4.84
C GLU A 207 -12.45 -47.31 6.15
N ILE A 208 -12.00 -46.70 7.25
CA ILE A 208 -12.03 -47.32 8.58
C ILE A 208 -13.47 -47.65 9.02
N LEU A 209 -14.42 -46.73 8.79
CA LEU A 209 -15.83 -46.97 9.10
C LEU A 209 -16.42 -48.12 8.29
N SER A 210 -16.06 -48.24 7.01
CA SER A 210 -16.48 -49.33 6.14
C SER A 210 -15.98 -50.69 6.66
N ILE A 211 -14.70 -50.77 7.04
CA ILE A 211 -14.10 -51.98 7.64
C ILE A 211 -14.81 -52.36 8.94
N ASN A 212 -15.03 -51.39 9.84
CA ASN A 212 -15.73 -51.62 11.10
C ASN A 212 -17.18 -52.10 10.90
N ALA A 213 -17.93 -51.50 9.98
CA ALA A 213 -19.36 -51.78 9.82
C ALA A 213 -19.65 -53.14 9.18
N HIS A 214 -18.81 -53.59 8.24
CA HIS A 214 -19.05 -54.83 7.49
C HIS A 214 -18.19 -55.99 7.98
N ASN A 215 -16.88 -55.78 8.10
CA ASN A 215 -15.94 -56.89 8.33
C ASN A 215 -15.94 -57.37 9.78
N MET A 216 -16.26 -56.51 10.75
CA MET A 216 -16.38 -56.95 12.16
C MET A 216 -17.77 -57.50 12.48
N ARG A 217 -18.82 -56.97 11.83
CA ARG A 217 -20.21 -57.33 12.13
C ARG A 217 -20.52 -58.78 11.77
N GLU A 218 -19.98 -59.26 10.66
CA GLU A 218 -20.22 -60.61 10.16
C GLU A 218 -19.69 -61.72 11.11
N PRO A 219 -18.40 -61.74 11.50
CA PRO A 219 -17.90 -62.75 12.42
C PRO A 219 -18.55 -62.64 13.80
N LEU A 220 -18.86 -61.42 14.28
CA LEU A 220 -19.55 -61.22 15.55
C LEU A 220 -20.98 -61.79 15.54
N THR A 221 -21.71 -61.59 14.44
CA THR A 221 -23.05 -62.19 14.24
C THR A 221 -22.95 -63.72 14.19
N ARG A 222 -21.90 -64.25 13.53
CA ARG A 222 -21.63 -65.69 13.45
C ARG A 222 -21.34 -66.29 14.83
N ILE A 223 -20.47 -65.65 15.62
CA ILE A 223 -20.17 -66.03 17.01
C ILE A 223 -21.43 -66.03 17.87
N MET A 224 -22.24 -64.95 17.80
CA MET A 224 -23.49 -64.86 18.58
C MET A 224 -24.50 -65.95 18.18
N GLY A 225 -24.62 -66.25 16.89
CA GLY A 225 -25.49 -67.31 16.40
C GLY A 225 -25.04 -68.71 16.87
N LEU A 226 -23.75 -69.00 16.75
CA LEU A 226 -23.16 -70.26 17.21
C LEU A 226 -23.27 -70.43 18.72
N LEU A 227 -23.04 -69.37 19.50
CA LEU A 227 -23.27 -69.35 20.95
C LEU A 227 -24.73 -69.62 21.30
N GLY A 228 -25.69 -69.06 20.57
CA GLY A 228 -27.12 -69.31 20.79
C GLY A 228 -27.52 -70.77 20.56
N LEU A 229 -26.93 -71.41 19.55
CA LEU A 229 -27.12 -72.83 19.26
C LEU A 229 -26.51 -73.72 20.35
N LEU A 230 -25.27 -73.42 20.77
CA LEU A 230 -24.58 -74.09 21.88
C LEU A 230 -25.35 -74.01 23.21
N HIS A 231 -25.99 -72.86 23.50
CA HIS A 231 -26.85 -72.70 24.68
C HIS A 231 -28.14 -73.51 24.60
N SER A 232 -28.62 -73.80 23.38
CA SER A 232 -29.88 -74.52 23.15
C SER A 232 -29.69 -76.03 23.15
N ASP A 233 -28.55 -76.52 22.66
CA ASP A 233 -28.20 -77.94 22.65
C ASP A 233 -26.69 -78.15 22.84
N ALA A 234 -26.32 -78.51 24.07
CA ALA A 234 -24.93 -78.74 24.45
C ALA A 234 -24.31 -79.98 23.77
N SER A 235 -25.13 -80.89 23.21
CA SER A 235 -24.62 -82.07 22.51
C SER A 235 -23.94 -81.74 21.18
N MET A 236 -24.21 -80.55 20.62
CA MET A 236 -23.57 -80.05 19.39
C MET A 236 -22.21 -79.37 19.63
N ALA A 237 -21.72 -79.35 20.87
CA ALA A 237 -20.50 -78.61 21.21
C ALA A 237 -19.26 -79.08 20.44
N GLU A 238 -19.16 -80.38 20.16
CA GLU A 238 -18.03 -80.96 19.42
C GLU A 238 -17.97 -80.48 17.96
N GLU A 239 -19.12 -80.16 17.36
CA GLU A 239 -19.24 -79.69 15.98
C GLU A 239 -19.19 -78.15 15.86
N LEU A 240 -19.76 -77.44 16.84
CA LEU A 240 -19.87 -75.98 16.80
C LEU A 240 -18.64 -75.25 17.34
N MET A 241 -17.85 -75.86 18.24
CA MET A 241 -16.64 -75.23 18.78
C MET A 241 -15.58 -74.88 17.73
N PRO A 242 -15.26 -75.76 16.76
CA PRO A 242 -14.33 -75.41 15.68
C PRO A 242 -14.81 -74.21 14.85
N MET A 243 -16.12 -74.10 14.60
CA MET A 243 -16.70 -72.98 13.84
C MET A 243 -16.67 -71.66 14.63
N LEU A 244 -16.83 -71.75 15.96
CA LEU A 244 -16.70 -70.60 16.86
C LEU A 244 -15.26 -70.08 16.87
N GLU A 245 -14.29 -70.99 16.90
CA GLU A 245 -12.85 -70.68 16.89
C GLU A 245 -12.45 -69.97 15.58
N VAL A 246 -12.89 -70.48 14.42
CA VAL A 246 -12.67 -69.81 13.13
C VAL A 246 -13.29 -68.41 13.12
N SER A 247 -14.51 -68.26 13.63
CA SER A 247 -15.20 -66.96 13.66
C SER A 247 -14.52 -65.95 14.61
N ALA A 248 -13.98 -66.43 15.73
CA ALA A 248 -13.20 -65.62 16.67
C ALA A 248 -11.86 -65.21 16.05
N GLN A 249 -11.21 -66.10 15.30
CA GLN A 249 -9.97 -65.80 14.59
C GLN A 249 -10.19 -64.77 13.46
N ASP A 250 -11.30 -64.88 12.73
CA ASP A 250 -11.70 -63.91 11.70
C ASP A 250 -11.92 -62.51 12.31
N LEU A 251 -12.57 -62.45 13.48
CA LEU A 251 -12.80 -61.21 14.21
C LEU A 251 -11.49 -60.60 14.70
N ASP A 252 -10.60 -61.39 15.30
CA ASP A 252 -9.29 -60.94 15.79
C ASP A 252 -8.43 -60.41 14.64
N THR A 253 -8.39 -61.13 13.51
CA THR A 253 -7.66 -60.69 12.31
C THR A 253 -8.21 -59.37 11.77
N THR A 254 -9.53 -59.18 11.80
CA THR A 254 -10.16 -57.94 11.36
C THR A 254 -9.86 -56.79 12.33
N LEU A 255 -9.90 -57.04 13.63
CA LEU A 255 -9.56 -56.07 14.67
C LEU A 255 -8.10 -55.61 14.56
N GLN A 256 -7.18 -56.55 14.34
CA GLN A 256 -5.76 -56.26 14.13
C GLN A 256 -5.53 -55.35 12.91
N LYS A 257 -6.26 -55.56 11.81
CA LYS A 257 -6.19 -54.68 10.62
C LYS A 257 -6.66 -53.26 10.94
N VAL A 258 -7.74 -53.11 11.70
CA VAL A 258 -8.25 -51.79 12.12
C VAL A 258 -7.27 -51.07 13.05
N ILE A 259 -6.68 -51.78 14.01
CA ILE A 259 -5.67 -51.23 14.93
C ILE A 259 -4.42 -50.79 14.16
N GLN A 260 -3.92 -51.62 13.25
CA GLN A 260 -2.76 -51.27 12.42
C GLN A 260 -3.01 -50.02 11.56
N LEU A 261 -4.21 -49.88 10.99
CA LEU A 261 -4.61 -48.69 10.24
C LEU A 261 -4.70 -47.44 11.12
N ALA A 262 -5.22 -47.57 12.35
CA ALA A 262 -5.29 -46.47 13.31
C ALA A 262 -3.89 -46.04 13.81
N ASP A 263 -3.03 -46.98 14.15
CA ASP A 263 -1.68 -46.72 14.68
C ASP A 263 -0.75 -46.13 13.62
N THR A 264 -0.88 -46.54 12.35
CA THR A 264 -0.12 -45.92 11.25
C THR A 264 -0.52 -44.47 11.01
N GLU A 265 -1.78 -44.09 11.26
CA GLU A 265 -2.24 -42.71 11.13
C GLU A 265 -1.83 -41.84 12.33
N VAL A 266 -1.88 -42.36 13.56
CA VAL A 266 -1.41 -41.63 14.76
C VAL A 266 0.08 -41.31 14.64
N ASN A 267 0.90 -42.27 14.22
CA ASN A 267 2.35 -42.09 14.08
C ASN A 267 2.73 -41.13 12.94
N LYS A 268 1.96 -41.09 11.84
CA LYS A 268 2.16 -40.12 10.76
C LYS A 268 1.75 -38.70 11.16
N ALA A 269 0.67 -38.54 11.94
CA ALA A 269 0.22 -37.23 12.42
C ALA A 269 1.22 -36.58 13.40
N THR A 270 1.88 -37.38 14.24
CA THR A 270 2.95 -36.91 15.13
C THR A 270 4.23 -36.53 14.38
N ALA A 271 4.61 -37.29 13.34
CA ALA A 271 5.81 -37.02 12.56
C ALA A 271 5.71 -35.80 11.62
N ALA A 272 4.49 -35.37 11.27
CA ALA A 272 4.26 -34.17 10.46
C ALA A 272 4.11 -32.88 11.28
N SER A 273 4.12 -32.98 12.62
CA SER A 273 3.98 -31.86 13.56
C SER A 273 5.32 -31.45 14.21
N GLU A 274 6.43 -32.09 13.84
CA GLU A 274 7.82 -31.77 14.18
C GLU A 274 8.54 -31.13 12.97
#